data_AF-A0A3D0PQA0-F1
#
_entry.id   AF-A0A3D0PQA0-F1
#
_cell.length_a   1.000
_cell.length_b   1.000
_cell.length_c   1.000
_cell.angle_alpha   90.00
_cell.angle_beta   90.00
_cell.angle_gamma   90.00
#
_symmetry.space_group_name_H-M   'P 1'
#
loop_
_entity.id
_entity.type
_entity.pdbx_description
1 polymer ?
#
loop_
_entity_poly.entity_id
_entity_poly.type
_entity_poly.pdbx_seq_one_letter_code
_entity_poly.pdbx_strand_id
1 'polypeptide(L)'
;MGLVIGFDMLHKAMDTGMITNEVITTQAFAKMSNASEEERAYNPSINYIGTNSFSAFNAFSSKDASYIDSYDESFLKSDEAVCIIRNTFMKEREVNPGDDLEIEVYIMKYTDTAGTSFTFDRAGIIKLRVIGSYTTSNNYASDELPDILVPIAFAEHAYEEMGAEGYANSARFTLKDPLRINEFKSAMKEIGFRSAKYTGNISRTGKTLIAYDQTFIQTATHIKESLVLLQRLAPLIVLI
;
A
#
# COMPACT_ATOMS: atom_id res chain seq x y z
N MET A 1 0.20 1.80 -12.14
CA MET A 1 -1.08 1.20 -12.59
C MET A 1 -1.47 0.11 -11.61
N GLY A 2 -2.56 0.30 -10.84
CA GLY A 2 -2.80 -0.44 -9.60
C GLY A 2 -3.61 -1.73 -9.76
N LEU A 3 -3.31 -2.71 -8.91
CA LEU A 3 -4.21 -3.82 -8.57
C LEU A 3 -5.38 -3.25 -7.75
N VAL A 4 -6.52 -3.94 -7.76
CA VAL A 4 -7.69 -3.59 -6.94
C VAL A 4 -7.85 -4.64 -5.85
N ILE A 5 -7.40 -4.34 -4.63
CA ILE A 5 -7.52 -5.21 -3.46
C ILE A 5 -8.53 -4.60 -2.49
N GLY A 6 -9.61 -5.32 -2.18
CA GLY A 6 -10.61 -4.86 -1.22
C GLY A 6 -10.00 -4.65 0.16
N PHE A 7 -10.28 -3.52 0.79
CA PHE A 7 -9.82 -3.25 2.16
C PHE A 7 -10.38 -4.28 3.15
N ASP A 8 -11.64 -4.70 2.98
CA ASP A 8 -12.26 -5.75 3.78
C ASP A 8 -11.47 -7.08 3.75
N MET A 9 -10.91 -7.45 2.58
CA MET A 9 -10.08 -8.63 2.43
C MET A 9 -8.75 -8.49 3.16
N LEU A 10 -8.16 -7.29 3.15
CA LEU A 10 -6.92 -7.01 3.87
C LEU A 10 -7.14 -7.01 5.39
N HIS A 11 -8.23 -6.41 5.87
CA HIS A 11 -8.60 -6.43 7.28
C HIS A 11 -8.81 -7.85 7.78
N LYS A 12 -9.58 -8.67 7.05
CA LYS A 12 -9.72 -10.10 7.36
C LYS A 12 -8.37 -10.82 7.41
N ALA A 13 -7.42 -10.46 6.55
CA ALA A 13 -6.09 -11.04 6.57
C ALA A 13 -5.27 -10.62 7.80
N MET A 14 -5.35 -9.36 8.20
CA MET A 14 -4.73 -8.82 9.42
C MET A 14 -5.34 -9.45 10.68
N ASP A 15 -6.66 -9.60 10.71
CA ASP A 15 -7.44 -10.19 11.81
C ASP A 15 -7.11 -11.66 12.08
N THR A 16 -6.51 -12.36 11.12
CA THR A 16 -6.00 -13.73 11.36
C THR A 16 -4.92 -13.77 12.45
N GLY A 17 -4.27 -12.63 12.72
CA GLY A 17 -3.14 -12.53 13.65
C GLY A 17 -1.88 -13.24 13.16
N MET A 18 -1.86 -13.82 11.95
CA MET A 18 -0.73 -14.57 11.39
C MET A 18 0.31 -13.68 10.71
N ILE A 19 -0.03 -12.42 10.42
CA ILE A 19 0.83 -11.46 9.73
C ILE A 19 1.28 -10.31 10.65
N THR A 20 2.37 -9.65 10.28
CA THR A 20 2.97 -8.48 10.93
C THR A 20 3.69 -7.62 9.90
N ASN A 21 4.09 -6.39 10.28
CA ASN A 21 4.87 -5.47 9.43
C ASN A 21 4.14 -5.17 8.11
N GLU A 22 2.85 -4.88 8.21
CA GLU A 22 1.98 -4.57 7.11
C GLU A 22 2.39 -3.24 6.49
N VAL A 23 2.54 -3.24 5.17
CA VAL A 23 2.78 -2.08 4.33
C VAL A 23 1.68 -2.07 3.29
N ILE A 24 0.77 -1.11 3.41
CA ILE A 24 -0.41 -1.00 2.55
C ILE A 24 -0.34 0.35 1.84
N THR A 25 -0.74 0.35 0.58
CA THR A 25 -0.97 1.59 -0.17
C THR A 25 -2.35 1.58 -0.81
N THR A 26 -2.93 2.77 -0.93
CA THR A 26 -4.05 3.07 -1.84
C THR A 26 -3.66 4.25 -2.72
N GLN A 27 -4.24 4.32 -3.91
CA GLN A 27 -3.96 5.40 -4.84
C GLN A 27 -5.26 5.94 -5.43
N ALA A 28 -5.38 7.26 -5.44
CA ALA A 28 -6.36 7.99 -6.21
C ALA A 28 -5.69 9.18 -6.90
N PHE A 29 -6.49 9.92 -7.67
CA PHE A 29 -6.03 11.13 -8.33
C PHE A 29 -6.84 12.30 -7.82
N ALA A 30 -6.29 13.50 -7.92
CA ALA A 30 -6.94 14.69 -7.42
C ALA A 30 -6.80 15.88 -8.37
N LYS A 31 -7.66 16.86 -8.13
CA LYS A 31 -7.51 18.24 -8.59
C LYS A 31 -7.59 19.16 -7.38
N MET A 32 -6.96 20.33 -7.47
CA MET A 32 -7.18 21.36 -6.48
C MET A 32 -8.65 21.80 -6.51
N SER A 33 -9.28 22.01 -5.35
CA SER A 33 -10.67 22.49 -5.32
C SER A 33 -10.83 23.89 -5.90
N ASN A 34 -9.75 24.68 -5.96
CA ASN A 34 -9.69 25.98 -6.61
C ASN A 34 -9.08 25.95 -8.03
N ALA A 35 -8.95 24.76 -8.65
CA ALA A 35 -8.43 24.63 -10.01
C ALA A 35 -9.21 25.48 -11.03
N SER A 36 -8.48 26.05 -11.99
CA SER A 36 -9.05 26.87 -13.07
C SER A 36 -9.98 26.06 -13.98
N GLU A 37 -10.83 26.72 -14.77
CA GLU A 37 -11.70 26.02 -15.75
C GLU A 37 -10.88 25.21 -16.76
N GLU A 38 -9.73 25.74 -17.18
CA GLU A 38 -8.80 25.05 -18.08
C GLU A 38 -8.24 23.77 -17.43
N GLU A 39 -7.77 23.86 -16.18
CA GLU A 39 -7.28 22.69 -15.43
C GLU A 39 -8.40 21.66 -15.18
N ARG A 40 -9.63 22.12 -14.97
CA ARG A 40 -10.80 21.25 -14.79
C ARG A 40 -11.15 20.47 -16.05
N ALA A 41 -10.84 20.99 -17.24
CA ALA A 41 -11.07 20.32 -18.51
C ALA A 41 -10.16 19.10 -18.74
N TYR A 42 -8.99 19.05 -18.09
CA TYR A 42 -8.05 17.93 -18.19
C TYR A 42 -8.37 16.81 -17.19
N ASN A 43 -7.77 15.64 -17.39
CA ASN A 43 -7.82 14.57 -16.40
C ASN A 43 -7.16 14.99 -15.07
N PRO A 44 -7.61 14.48 -13.92
CA PRO A 44 -6.94 14.74 -12.64
C PRO A 44 -5.48 14.24 -12.71
N SER A 45 -4.54 15.12 -12.36
CA SER A 45 -3.11 14.88 -12.51
C SER A 45 -2.37 14.78 -11.17
N ILE A 46 -2.96 15.22 -10.07
CA ILE A 46 -2.35 15.17 -8.75
C ILE A 46 -2.40 13.73 -8.25
N ASN A 47 -1.25 13.12 -8.00
CA ASN A 47 -1.18 11.76 -7.51
C ASN A 47 -1.32 11.73 -5.98
N TYR A 48 -2.41 11.14 -5.49
CA TYR A 48 -2.75 11.04 -4.07
C TYR A 48 -2.57 9.59 -3.61
N ILE A 49 -1.70 9.35 -2.64
CA ILE A 49 -1.43 8.02 -2.10
C ILE A 49 -1.64 8.00 -0.59
N GLY A 50 -2.50 7.09 -0.12
CA GLY A 50 -2.57 6.72 1.29
C GLY A 50 -1.60 5.59 1.58
N THR A 51 -0.85 5.66 2.67
CA THR A 51 0.01 4.56 3.13
C THR A 51 0.20 4.56 4.65
N ASN A 52 0.66 3.44 5.18
CA ASN A 52 1.06 3.31 6.56
C ASN A 52 2.58 3.23 6.77
N SER A 53 3.40 3.33 5.72
CA SER A 53 4.86 3.28 5.85
C SER A 53 5.58 3.79 4.60
N PHE A 54 6.67 4.56 4.78
CA PHE A 54 7.55 4.93 3.67
C PHE A 54 8.24 3.76 2.99
N SER A 55 8.32 2.60 3.64
CA SER A 55 8.89 1.38 3.04
C SER A 55 8.09 0.85 1.84
N ALA A 56 6.94 1.46 1.53
CA ALA A 56 6.22 1.28 0.27
C ALA A 56 6.96 1.87 -0.94
N PHE A 57 7.89 2.80 -0.72
CA PHE A 57 8.60 3.51 -1.77
C PHE A 57 10.09 3.17 -1.74
N ASN A 58 10.67 3.02 -2.93
CA ASN A 58 12.12 2.79 -3.08
C ASN A 58 12.90 4.08 -3.34
N ALA A 59 12.22 5.15 -3.75
CA ALA A 59 12.88 6.38 -4.19
C ALA A 59 13.18 7.36 -3.05
N PHE A 60 12.51 7.21 -1.91
CA PHE A 60 12.70 8.06 -0.74
C PHE A 60 12.42 7.30 0.55
N SER A 61 12.84 7.88 1.67
CA SER A 61 12.71 7.33 3.02
C SER A 61 12.28 8.43 4.01
N SER A 62 12.09 8.07 5.28
CA SER A 62 11.77 9.04 6.33
C SER A 62 12.84 10.13 6.52
N LYS A 63 14.09 9.88 6.13
CA LYS A 63 15.17 10.87 6.20
C LYS A 63 15.05 11.97 5.15
N ASP A 64 14.28 11.72 4.10
CA ASP A 64 14.03 12.65 3.00
C ASP A 64 12.76 13.49 3.23
N ALA A 65 12.07 13.24 4.36
CA ALA A 65 10.89 13.96 4.80
C ALA A 65 11.26 14.98 5.88
N SER A 66 10.52 16.09 5.89
CA SER A 66 10.58 17.15 6.86
C SER A 66 9.16 17.45 7.37
N TYR A 67 9.06 17.85 8.63
CA TYR A 67 7.78 18.02 9.32
C TYR A 67 7.75 19.36 10.03
N ILE A 68 6.55 19.89 10.25
CA ILE A 68 6.31 20.95 11.23
C ILE A 68 6.46 20.39 12.66
N ASP A 69 6.61 21.29 13.63
CA ASP A 69 6.79 20.92 15.04
C ASP A 69 5.69 19.96 15.53
N SER A 70 6.09 18.96 16.31
CA SER A 70 5.22 17.90 16.89
C SER A 70 4.79 16.77 15.96
N TYR A 71 5.19 16.78 14.68
CA TYR A 71 4.94 15.67 13.77
C TYR A 71 6.22 14.90 13.41
N ASP A 72 6.06 13.60 13.16
CA ASP A 72 7.07 12.70 12.63
C ASP A 72 6.39 11.59 11.81
N GLU A 73 7.14 10.59 11.33
CA GLU A 73 6.64 9.47 10.52
C GLU A 73 5.42 8.74 11.12
N SER A 74 5.22 8.80 12.45
CA SER A 74 4.08 8.15 13.12
C SER A 74 2.72 8.63 12.62
N PHE A 75 2.64 9.81 11.97
CA PHE A 75 1.39 10.28 11.35
C PHE A 75 0.81 9.24 10.37
N LEU A 76 1.64 8.46 9.69
CA LEU A 76 1.19 7.41 8.76
C LEU A 76 0.40 6.28 9.46
N LYS A 77 0.50 6.17 10.79
CA LYS A 77 -0.26 5.21 11.61
C LYS A 77 -1.53 5.83 12.23
N SER A 78 -1.76 7.12 12.02
CA SER A 78 -2.97 7.82 12.48
C SER A 78 -4.12 7.72 11.47
N ASP A 79 -5.28 8.24 11.84
CA ASP A 79 -6.44 8.52 10.99
C ASP A 79 -6.67 10.02 10.81
N GLU A 80 -5.71 10.87 11.18
CA GLU A 80 -5.82 12.32 11.09
C GLU A 80 -5.85 12.81 9.64
N ALA A 81 -6.61 13.88 9.40
CA ALA A 81 -6.71 14.56 8.10
C ALA A 81 -5.48 15.44 7.81
N VAL A 82 -4.30 14.81 7.77
CA VAL A 82 -3.00 15.44 7.58
C VAL A 82 -2.27 14.82 6.40
N CYS A 83 -1.35 15.56 5.79
CA CYS A 83 -0.55 15.07 4.67
C CYS A 83 0.87 15.63 4.68
N ILE A 84 1.76 14.92 3.98
CA ILE A 84 3.00 15.53 3.48
C ILE A 84 2.92 15.64 1.96
N ILE A 85 3.59 16.63 1.41
CA ILE A 85 3.59 16.89 -0.03
C ILE A 85 4.99 16.83 -0.64
N ARG A 86 5.07 16.48 -1.92
CA ARG A 86 6.33 16.46 -2.65
C ARG A 86 6.85 17.88 -2.85
N ASN A 87 8.16 18.10 -2.68
CA ASN A 87 8.76 19.44 -2.83
C ASN A 87 8.54 20.10 -4.20
N THR A 88 8.36 19.33 -5.29
CA THR A 88 8.02 19.90 -6.60
C THR A 88 6.58 20.41 -6.61
N PHE A 89 5.63 19.60 -6.12
CA PHE A 89 4.22 19.99 -5.96
C PHE A 89 4.07 21.23 -5.07
N MET A 90 4.82 21.27 -3.95
CA MET A 90 4.92 22.42 -3.04
C MET A 90 5.24 23.72 -3.80
N LYS A 91 6.23 23.68 -4.70
CA LYS A 91 6.66 24.84 -5.51
C LYS A 91 5.68 25.17 -6.63
N GLU A 92 5.15 24.16 -7.31
CA GLU A 92 4.23 24.32 -8.44
C GLU A 92 2.87 24.90 -8.00
N ARG A 93 2.44 24.55 -6.78
CA ARG A 93 1.13 24.95 -6.24
C ARG A 93 1.20 26.04 -5.17
N GLU A 94 2.42 26.48 -4.84
CA GLU A 94 2.68 27.48 -3.79
C GLU A 94 2.05 27.13 -2.43
N VAL A 95 2.00 25.84 -2.11
CA VAL A 95 1.47 25.29 -0.84
C VAL A 95 2.64 24.96 0.06
N ASN A 96 2.63 25.35 1.34
CA ASN A 96 3.71 25.12 2.29
C ASN A 96 3.25 24.28 3.50
N PRO A 97 4.18 23.62 4.23
CA PRO A 97 3.86 23.05 5.53
C PRO A 97 3.25 24.09 6.48
N GLY A 98 2.12 23.76 7.09
CA GLY A 98 1.27 24.66 7.87
C GLY A 98 -0.03 25.04 7.19
N ASP A 99 -0.09 24.95 5.85
CA ASP A 99 -1.27 25.32 5.07
C ASP A 99 -2.35 24.23 5.08
N ASP A 100 -3.59 24.63 4.80
CA ASP A 100 -4.71 23.73 4.53
C ASP A 100 -4.87 23.52 3.02
N LEU A 101 -4.97 22.26 2.62
CA LEU A 101 -5.13 21.80 1.26
C LEU A 101 -6.54 21.25 1.06
N GLU A 102 -7.29 21.82 0.12
CA GLU A 102 -8.60 21.30 -0.27
C GLU A 102 -8.50 20.71 -1.69
N ILE A 103 -8.80 19.42 -1.82
CA ILE A 103 -8.70 18.70 -3.09
C ILE A 103 -9.98 17.92 -3.40
N GLU A 104 -10.26 17.82 -4.69
CA GLU A 104 -11.32 17.01 -5.25
C GLU A 104 -10.73 15.66 -5.68
N VAL A 105 -11.17 14.58 -5.04
CA VAL A 105 -10.67 13.20 -5.22
C VAL A 105 -11.42 12.51 -6.34
N TYR A 106 -10.68 11.79 -7.19
CA TYR A 106 -11.17 11.01 -8.32
C TYR A 106 -10.62 9.59 -8.24
N ILE A 107 -11.50 8.61 -8.37
CA ILE A 107 -11.16 7.19 -8.37
C ILE A 107 -11.11 6.67 -9.80
N MET A 108 -10.09 5.87 -10.10
CA MET A 108 -9.99 5.19 -11.39
C MET A 108 -11.02 4.06 -11.47
N LYS A 109 -11.89 4.10 -12.47
CA LYS A 109 -12.84 3.03 -12.77
C LYS A 109 -12.51 2.38 -14.10
N TYR A 110 -12.19 1.10 -14.07
CA TYR A 110 -11.91 0.35 -15.29
C TYR A 110 -13.18 0.09 -16.07
N THR A 111 -13.18 0.48 -17.35
CA THR A 111 -14.35 0.41 -18.24
C THR A 111 -14.42 -0.88 -19.04
N ASP A 112 -13.37 -1.69 -19.01
CA ASP A 112 -13.35 -3.01 -19.63
C ASP A 112 -12.80 -4.07 -18.67
N THR A 113 -13.14 -5.34 -18.92
CA THR A 113 -12.74 -6.48 -18.09
C THR A 113 -11.26 -6.80 -18.14
N ALA A 114 -10.54 -6.34 -19.18
CA ALA A 114 -9.09 -6.45 -19.28
C ALA A 114 -8.37 -5.30 -18.53
N GLY A 115 -9.13 -4.30 -18.06
CA GLY A 115 -8.69 -3.02 -17.49
C GLY A 115 -7.95 -2.10 -18.46
N THR A 116 -7.97 -2.34 -19.77
CA THR A 116 -7.14 -1.58 -20.73
C THR A 116 -7.53 -0.11 -20.85
N SER A 117 -8.77 0.21 -20.51
CA SER A 117 -9.34 1.55 -20.44
C SER A 117 -9.88 1.84 -19.04
N PHE A 118 -9.81 3.11 -18.65
CA PHE A 118 -10.37 3.60 -17.38
C PHE A 118 -10.92 5.02 -17.53
N THR A 119 -11.88 5.36 -16.67
CA THR A 119 -12.37 6.72 -16.44
C THR A 119 -12.00 7.17 -15.04
N PHE A 120 -12.09 8.48 -14.82
CA PHE A 120 -11.98 9.09 -13.50
C PHE A 120 -13.36 9.49 -13.02
N ASP A 121 -13.86 8.79 -12.01
CA ASP A 121 -15.13 9.10 -11.39
C ASP A 121 -14.85 9.99 -10.16
N ARG A 122 -15.51 11.14 -10.09
CA ARG A 122 -15.39 12.06 -8.96
C ARG A 122 -15.95 11.38 -7.70
N ALA A 123 -15.12 11.24 -6.66
CA ALA A 123 -15.51 10.70 -5.37
C ALA A 123 -16.07 11.80 -4.45
N GLY A 124 -15.34 12.90 -4.28
CA GLY A 124 -15.73 13.96 -3.34
C GLY A 124 -14.62 14.96 -3.08
N ILE A 125 -14.80 15.80 -2.06
CA ILE A 125 -13.81 16.82 -1.65
C ILE A 125 -13.31 16.46 -0.26
N ILE A 126 -12.01 16.56 -0.06
CA ILE A 126 -11.37 16.39 1.26
C ILE A 126 -10.52 17.62 1.59
N LYS A 127 -10.34 17.84 2.90
CA LYS A 127 -9.47 18.88 3.48
C LYS A 127 -8.35 18.21 4.24
N LEU A 128 -7.13 18.66 4.02
CA LEU A 128 -5.91 18.10 4.60
C LEU A 128 -5.05 19.23 5.17
N ARG A 129 -4.50 19.06 6.37
CA ARG A 129 -3.43 19.93 6.86
C ARG A 129 -2.09 19.43 6.32
N VAL A 130 -1.33 20.30 5.66
CA VAL A 130 0.04 19.98 5.23
C VAL A 130 0.96 20.05 6.45
N ILE A 131 1.42 18.91 6.94
CA ILE A 131 2.29 18.79 8.13
C ILE A 131 3.76 18.66 7.76
N GLY A 132 4.09 18.62 6.48
CA GLY A 132 5.46 18.41 6.05
C GLY A 132 5.62 18.30 4.56
N SER A 133 6.86 18.10 4.15
CA SER A 133 7.19 17.86 2.75
C SER A 133 8.32 16.86 2.63
N TYR A 134 8.46 16.28 1.45
CA TYR A 134 9.53 15.32 1.18
C TYR A 134 10.19 15.57 -0.17
N THR A 135 11.42 15.08 -0.30
CA THR A 135 12.19 15.13 -1.53
C THR A 135 12.61 13.73 -1.97
N THR A 136 13.08 13.62 -3.21
CA THR A 136 13.71 12.40 -3.72
C THR A 136 15.09 12.77 -4.23
N SER A 137 16.10 11.98 -3.88
CA SER A 137 17.41 12.07 -4.52
C SER A 137 17.45 11.34 -5.86
N ASN A 138 16.40 10.56 -6.19
CA ASN A 138 16.32 9.76 -7.40
C ASN A 138 15.51 10.48 -8.48
N ASN A 139 16.21 11.24 -9.32
CA ASN A 139 15.61 12.02 -10.42
C ASN A 139 14.89 11.15 -11.46
N TYR A 140 15.25 9.86 -11.59
CA TYR A 140 14.62 8.92 -12.54
C TYR A 140 13.27 8.38 -12.08
N ALA A 141 12.92 8.57 -10.80
CA ALA A 141 11.64 8.13 -10.22
C ALA A 141 10.68 9.30 -9.97
N SER A 142 11.05 10.52 -10.38
CA SER A 142 10.32 11.74 -10.01
C SER A 142 8.86 11.72 -10.48
N ASP A 143 8.58 11.32 -11.73
CA ASP A 143 7.22 11.29 -12.28
C ASP A 143 6.28 10.23 -11.66
N GLU A 144 6.83 9.22 -10.97
CA GLU A 144 6.04 8.13 -10.36
C GLU A 144 5.70 8.37 -8.88
N LEU A 145 6.26 9.42 -8.27
CA LEU A 145 6.09 9.71 -6.85
C LEU A 145 4.78 10.46 -6.56
N PRO A 146 4.13 10.19 -5.41
CA PRO A 146 2.89 10.86 -5.05
C PRO A 146 3.09 12.36 -4.83
N ASP A 147 2.23 13.20 -5.36
CA ASP A 147 2.23 14.62 -5.00
C ASP A 147 1.83 14.80 -3.53
N ILE A 148 0.87 13.99 -3.07
CA ILE A 148 0.30 14.04 -1.73
C ILE A 148 0.35 12.64 -1.11
N LEU A 149 0.89 12.58 0.10
CA LEU A 149 0.92 11.36 0.92
C LEU A 149 0.10 11.56 2.20
N VAL A 150 -0.85 10.64 2.45
CA VAL A 150 -1.71 10.65 3.63
C VAL A 150 -1.63 9.33 4.41
N PRO A 151 -2.10 9.27 5.67
CA PRO A 151 -2.26 8.01 6.39
C PRO A 151 -3.26 7.09 5.70
N ILE A 152 -2.99 5.77 5.68
CA ILE A 152 -3.88 4.81 5.01
C ILE A 152 -5.27 4.77 5.65
N ALA A 153 -5.36 4.87 6.98
CA ALA A 153 -6.62 4.81 7.71
C ALA A 153 -7.49 6.01 7.39
N PHE A 154 -6.89 7.22 7.32
CA PHE A 154 -7.59 8.41 6.85
C PHE A 154 -8.11 8.23 5.41
N ALA A 155 -7.29 7.73 4.49
CA ALA A 155 -7.70 7.56 3.10
C ALA A 155 -8.87 6.58 2.96
N GLU A 156 -8.86 5.49 3.74
CA GLU A 156 -9.95 4.52 3.79
C GLU A 156 -11.25 5.16 4.31
N HIS A 157 -11.20 5.82 5.47
CA HIS A 157 -12.36 6.53 6.03
C HIS A 157 -12.90 7.59 5.07
N ALA A 158 -12.02 8.34 4.39
CA ALA A 158 -12.43 9.35 3.42
C ALA A 158 -13.23 8.74 2.26
N TYR A 159 -12.85 7.56 1.76
CA TYR A 159 -13.63 6.87 0.73
C TYR A 159 -15.01 6.47 1.23
N GLU A 160 -15.10 5.94 2.46
CA GLU A 160 -16.36 5.57 3.09
C GLU A 160 -17.30 6.78 3.26
N GLU A 161 -16.79 7.90 3.77
CA GLU A 161 -17.55 9.14 3.94
C GLU A 161 -18.04 9.72 2.61
N MET A 162 -17.23 9.60 1.55
CA MET A 162 -17.62 10.00 0.20
C MET A 162 -18.60 9.02 -0.47
N GLY A 163 -18.92 7.89 0.16
CA GLY A 163 -19.75 6.83 -0.43
C GLY A 163 -19.11 6.18 -1.65
N ALA A 164 -17.78 6.24 -1.73
CA ALA A 164 -16.99 5.77 -2.85
C ALA A 164 -16.32 4.42 -2.53
N GLU A 165 -16.25 3.51 -3.50
CA GLU A 165 -15.60 2.22 -3.29
C GLU A 165 -14.08 2.38 -3.37
N GLY A 166 -13.44 2.44 -2.19
CA GLY A 166 -11.99 2.50 -2.04
C GLY A 166 -11.33 1.13 -2.13
N TYR A 167 -10.08 1.10 -2.61
CA TYR A 167 -9.28 -0.13 -2.69
C TYR A 167 -7.82 0.13 -2.36
N ALA A 168 -7.14 -0.88 -1.81
CA ALA A 168 -5.69 -0.90 -1.77
C ALA A 168 -5.14 -1.26 -3.15
N ASN A 169 -4.07 -0.57 -3.56
CA ASN A 169 -3.35 -0.87 -4.80
C ASN A 169 -2.10 -1.74 -4.58
N SER A 170 -1.62 -1.84 -3.34
CA SER A 170 -0.59 -2.80 -2.94
C SER A 170 -0.70 -3.14 -1.45
N ALA A 171 -0.27 -4.35 -1.10
CA ALA A 171 -0.09 -4.78 0.28
C ALA A 171 1.09 -5.75 0.37
N ARG A 172 1.93 -5.56 1.40
CA ARG A 172 3.02 -6.46 1.77
C ARG A 172 3.00 -6.66 3.27
N PHE A 173 3.31 -7.86 3.72
CA PHE A 173 3.39 -8.20 5.14
C PHE A 173 4.36 -9.37 5.34
N THR A 174 4.67 -9.65 6.59
CA THR A 174 5.56 -10.74 7.02
C THR A 174 4.74 -11.76 7.81
N LEU A 175 4.98 -13.05 7.61
CA LEU A 175 4.39 -14.09 8.47
C LEU A 175 5.09 -14.12 9.83
N LYS A 176 4.30 -14.10 10.91
CA LYS A 176 4.84 -14.23 12.28
C LYS A 176 5.50 -15.58 12.51
N ASP A 177 4.87 -16.64 12.02
CA ASP A 177 5.41 -17.99 12.04
C ASP A 177 5.47 -18.57 10.62
N PRO A 178 6.63 -18.50 9.96
CA PRO A 178 6.84 -19.08 8.65
C PRO A 178 6.56 -20.59 8.57
N LEU A 179 6.65 -21.36 9.67
CA LEU A 179 6.35 -22.80 9.67
C LEU A 179 4.86 -23.08 9.49
N ARG A 180 3.99 -22.09 9.75
CA ARG A 180 2.53 -22.17 9.57
C ARG A 180 2.08 -21.65 8.19
N ILE A 181 2.98 -21.57 7.22
CA ILE A 181 2.68 -21.03 5.88
C ILE A 181 1.52 -21.74 5.16
N ASN A 182 1.35 -23.05 5.37
CA ASN A 182 0.24 -23.79 4.77
C ASN A 182 -1.10 -23.44 5.40
N GLU A 183 -1.14 -23.21 6.71
CA GLU A 183 -2.34 -22.74 7.41
C GLU A 183 -2.69 -21.31 6.97
N PHE A 184 -1.69 -20.45 6.88
CA PHE A 184 -1.85 -19.11 6.32
C PHE A 184 -2.44 -19.14 4.91
N LYS A 185 -1.89 -19.97 3.99
CA LYS A 185 -2.43 -20.11 2.63
C LYS A 185 -3.88 -20.58 2.61
N SER A 186 -4.25 -21.50 3.49
CA SER A 186 -5.64 -21.97 3.63
C SER A 186 -6.56 -20.84 4.07
N ALA A 187 -6.19 -20.09 5.11
CA ALA A 187 -6.96 -18.94 5.59
C ALA A 187 -7.10 -17.85 4.50
N MET A 188 -6.02 -17.53 3.79
CA MET A 188 -6.07 -16.55 2.69
C MET A 188 -7.02 -17.00 1.57
N LYS A 189 -7.04 -18.30 1.26
CA LYS A 189 -7.98 -18.86 0.28
C LYS A 189 -9.43 -18.75 0.73
N GLU A 190 -9.72 -18.95 2.01
CA GLU A 190 -11.06 -18.78 2.60
C GLU A 190 -11.52 -17.32 2.56
N ILE A 191 -10.61 -16.37 2.81
CA ILE A 191 -10.87 -14.92 2.69
C ILE A 191 -11.14 -14.50 1.24
N GLY A 192 -10.64 -15.28 0.26
CA GLY A 192 -10.90 -15.09 -1.17
C GLY A 192 -9.67 -14.78 -2.02
N PHE A 193 -8.47 -14.76 -1.41
CA PHE A 193 -7.22 -14.70 -2.17
C PHE A 193 -6.99 -16.00 -2.95
N ARG A 194 -6.25 -15.91 -4.05
CA ARG A 194 -5.89 -17.00 -4.95
C ARG A 194 -4.40 -16.95 -5.22
N SER A 195 -3.79 -18.10 -5.43
CA SER A 195 -2.40 -18.17 -5.90
C SER A 195 -2.25 -17.54 -7.28
N ALA A 196 -1.10 -16.92 -7.54
CA ALA A 196 -0.78 -16.39 -8.85
C ALA A 196 -0.84 -17.49 -9.92
N LYS A 197 -1.60 -17.23 -10.99
CA LYS A 197 -1.56 -18.01 -12.23
C LYS A 197 -0.91 -17.16 -13.31
N TYR A 198 0.32 -17.50 -13.69
CA TYR A 198 1.06 -16.82 -14.75
C TYR A 198 0.47 -17.06 -16.17
N THR A 199 -0.52 -17.94 -16.30
CA THR A 199 -1.13 -18.36 -17.58
C THR A 199 -2.61 -17.96 -17.73
N GLY A 200 -3.11 -17.04 -16.89
CA GLY A 200 -4.49 -16.55 -16.94
C GLY A 200 -4.66 -15.25 -17.72
N ASN A 201 -5.90 -14.94 -18.11
CA ASN A 201 -6.26 -13.62 -18.66
C ASN A 201 -5.89 -12.53 -17.65
N ILE A 202 -5.32 -11.42 -18.14
CA ILE A 202 -4.95 -10.27 -17.32
C ILE A 202 -6.23 -9.69 -16.69
N SER A 203 -6.28 -9.67 -15.36
CA SER A 203 -7.32 -9.01 -14.59
C SER A 203 -6.67 -8.04 -13.62
N ARG A 204 -7.25 -6.84 -13.47
CA ARG A 204 -6.79 -5.84 -12.50
C ARG A 204 -7.44 -6.00 -11.13
N THR A 205 -8.39 -6.93 -10.97
CA THR A 205 -8.88 -7.31 -9.64
C THR A 205 -7.79 -8.11 -8.92
N GLY A 206 -7.19 -7.51 -7.90
CA GLY A 206 -6.10 -8.03 -7.09
C GLY A 206 -6.59 -9.13 -6.13
N LYS A 207 -6.99 -10.28 -6.67
CA LYS A 207 -7.24 -11.50 -5.89
C LYS A 207 -6.00 -12.38 -5.78
N THR A 208 -4.86 -11.93 -6.29
CA THR A 208 -3.63 -12.72 -6.37
C THR A 208 -2.73 -12.45 -5.19
N LEU A 209 -2.42 -13.49 -4.41
CA LEU A 209 -1.41 -13.48 -3.36
C LEU A 209 -0.15 -14.19 -3.85
N ILE A 210 0.99 -13.52 -3.74
CA ILE A 210 2.32 -14.10 -3.97
C ILE A 210 2.97 -14.32 -2.61
N ALA A 211 3.22 -15.58 -2.24
CA ALA A 211 3.98 -15.94 -1.06
C ALA A 211 5.35 -16.46 -1.48
N TYR A 212 6.43 -15.82 -1.03
CA TYR A 212 7.80 -16.25 -1.31
C TYR A 212 8.21 -17.40 -0.37
N ASP A 213 7.71 -18.60 -0.66
CA ASP A 213 7.82 -19.77 0.21
C ASP A 213 8.92 -20.75 -0.20
N GLN A 214 9.39 -20.68 -1.44
CA GLN A 214 10.21 -21.72 -2.04
C GLN A 214 11.54 -21.94 -1.29
N THR A 215 12.26 -20.86 -0.99
CA THR A 215 13.53 -20.96 -0.23
C THR A 215 13.28 -21.36 1.22
N PHE A 216 12.23 -20.84 1.86
CA PHE A 216 11.91 -21.16 3.24
C PHE A 216 11.51 -22.63 3.42
N ILE A 217 10.61 -23.15 2.57
CA ILE A 217 10.18 -24.56 2.60
C ILE A 217 11.38 -25.48 2.38
N GLN A 218 12.25 -25.17 1.41
CA GLN A 218 13.43 -25.99 1.13
C GLN A 218 14.39 -26.02 2.33
N THR A 219 14.69 -24.88 2.94
CA THR A 219 15.57 -24.81 4.10
C THR A 219 14.95 -25.46 5.34
N ALA A 220 13.68 -25.19 5.64
CA ALA A 220 12.98 -25.78 6.79
C ALA A 220 12.83 -27.30 6.66
N THR A 221 12.58 -27.80 5.44
CA THR A 221 12.53 -29.25 5.16
C THR A 221 13.88 -29.88 5.42
N HIS A 222 14.97 -29.30 4.90
CA HIS A 222 16.32 -29.79 5.15
C HIS A 222 16.66 -29.83 6.65
N ILE A 223 16.34 -28.77 7.40
CA ILE A 223 16.58 -28.72 8.85
C ILE A 223 15.78 -29.79 9.58
N LYS A 224 14.50 -29.98 9.23
CA LYS A 224 13.65 -30.99 9.84
C LYS A 224 14.16 -32.40 9.57
N GLU A 225 14.59 -32.68 8.33
CA GLU A 225 15.19 -33.95 7.95
C GLU A 225 16.50 -34.20 8.70
N SER A 226 17.38 -33.20 8.79
CA SER A 226 18.61 -33.28 9.59
C SER A 226 18.33 -33.52 11.08
N LEU A 227 17.31 -32.87 11.64
CA LEU A 227 16.93 -33.05 13.04
C LEU A 227 16.38 -34.46 13.31
N VAL A 228 15.56 -34.99 12.40
CA VAL A 228 15.06 -36.39 12.47
C VAL A 228 16.20 -37.38 12.36
N LEU A 229 17.18 -37.14 11.47
CA LEU A 229 18.37 -37.98 11.36
C LEU A 229 19.20 -37.97 12.64
N LEU A 230 19.46 -36.79 13.20
CA LEU A 230 20.19 -36.65 14.47
C LEU A 230 19.46 -37.35 15.63
N GLN A 231 18.14 -37.21 15.73
CA GLN A 231 17.33 -37.90 16.73
C GLN A 231 17.35 -39.43 16.56
N ARG A 232 17.40 -39.93 15.32
CA ARG A 232 17.53 -41.37 15.04
C ARG A 232 18.93 -41.91 15.30
N LEU A 233 19.96 -41.07 15.20
CA LEU A 233 21.35 -41.42 15.49
C LEU A 233 21.71 -41.20 16.98
N ALA A 234 20.92 -40.44 17.73
CA ALA A 234 21.13 -40.20 19.16
C ALA A 234 21.29 -41.49 19.99
N PRO A 235 20.52 -42.58 19.77
CA PRO A 235 20.73 -43.85 20.49
C PRO A 235 22.10 -44.49 20.21
N LEU A 236 22.75 -44.17 19.09
CA LEU A 236 24.08 -44.68 18.74
C LEU A 236 25.22 -43.90 19.42
N ILE A 237 24.97 -42.64 19.80
CA ILE A 237 25.96 -41.77 20.45
C ILE A 237 26.04 -42.05 21.96
N VAL A 238 24.99 -42.58 22.57
CA VAL A 238 24.96 -42.97 24.01
C VAL A 238 25.52 -44.39 24.25
N LEU A 239 25.98 -45.08 23.20
CA LEU A 239 26.56 -46.42 23.24
C LEU A 239 28.09 -46.43 23.04
N ILE A 240 28.76 -45.27 23.18
CA ILE A 240 30.22 -45.11 23.17
C ILE A 240 30.70 -44.72 24.56
#